data_AF-A0A7K7B504-F1
#
_entry.id   AF-A0A7K7B504-F1
#
_cell.length_a   1.000
_cell.length_b   1.000
_cell.length_c   1.000
_cell.angle_alpha   90.00
_cell.angle_beta   90.00
_cell.angle_gamma   90.00
#
_symmetry.space_group_name_H-M   'P 1'
#
loop_
_entity.id
_entity.type
_entity.pdbx_description
1 polymer ?
#
loop_
_entity_poly.entity_id
_entity_poly.type
_entity_poly.pdbx_seq_one_letter_code
_entity_poly.pdbx_strand_id
1 'polypeptide(L)'
;APDYDKSQWIKEKEKLGLDFPNLPYFIDGKTKLTQSNAILRYIARKHNMCECRGCRAGGTGGPAGRSRAPPPAGGDTEEEKVRVDMLENQVMDFRMSLVMVCYNPEFEKLKPGYLEQLPGKLKLFSSFLGDRKWFVGDKVGCRPGGARGGHPQPCSPPAPPQLTFVDFLMFDVLDQNRIFEPKCLEPFKNLQDFMERFGALEKVAAYMKSSRFTKMPINNKMAKWGGK
;
A
#
# COMPACT_ATOMS: atom_id res chain seq x y z
N ALA A 1 14.96 11.06 -30.84
CA ALA A 1 14.26 10.50 -29.67
C ALA A 1 15.06 10.87 -28.42
N PRO A 2 14.46 11.07 -27.23
CA PRO A 2 15.27 11.24 -26.02
C PRO A 2 16.19 10.03 -25.86
N ASP A 3 17.43 10.26 -25.43
CA ASP A 3 18.34 9.17 -25.13
C ASP A 3 17.77 8.40 -23.93
N TYR A 4 17.43 7.13 -24.15
CA TYR A 4 16.93 6.22 -23.12
C TYR A 4 18.11 5.60 -22.37
N ASP A 5 19.12 6.42 -22.05
CA ASP A 5 20.33 5.97 -21.41
C ASP A 5 20.02 5.36 -20.04
N LYS A 6 20.41 4.09 -19.88
CA LYS A 6 20.29 3.31 -18.64
C LYS A 6 21.66 3.03 -18.03
N SER A 7 22.73 3.62 -18.56
CA SER A 7 24.11 3.33 -18.17
C SER A 7 24.36 3.53 -16.69
N GLN A 8 23.75 4.56 -16.08
CA GLN A 8 23.87 4.82 -14.64
C GLN A 8 23.43 3.62 -13.79
N TRP A 9 22.29 3.00 -14.13
CA TRP A 9 21.80 1.82 -13.43
C TRP A 9 22.60 0.57 -13.80
N ILE A 10 22.84 0.33 -15.09
CA ILE A 10 23.52 -0.88 -15.58
C ILE A 10 24.93 -1.02 -14.99
N LYS A 11 25.64 0.11 -14.81
CA LYS A 11 26.99 0.12 -14.20
C LYS A 11 27.01 -0.35 -12.76
N GLU A 12 25.94 -0.14 -12.00
CA GLU A 12 25.87 -0.43 -10.56
C GLU A 12 25.06 -1.68 -10.21
N LYS A 13 24.17 -2.12 -11.10
CA LYS A 13 23.18 -3.19 -10.90
C LYS A 13 23.77 -4.43 -10.19
N GLU A 14 24.87 -4.97 -10.69
CA GLU A 14 25.48 -6.21 -10.19
C GLU A 14 26.40 -5.99 -8.97
N LYS A 15 26.72 -4.73 -8.62
CA LYS A 15 27.64 -4.38 -7.52
C LYS A 15 26.92 -4.22 -6.18
N LEU A 16 25.60 -4.07 -6.19
CA LEU A 16 24.81 -3.81 -4.99
C LEU A 16 24.61 -5.04 -4.10
N GLY A 17 24.91 -6.24 -4.60
CA GLY A 17 24.69 -7.51 -3.90
C GLY A 17 23.22 -7.75 -3.60
N LEU A 18 22.35 -7.46 -4.57
CA LEU A 18 20.92 -7.79 -4.54
C LEU A 18 20.75 -9.22 -5.07
N ASP A 19 19.91 -10.05 -4.43
CA ASP A 19 19.66 -11.43 -4.89
C ASP A 19 19.01 -11.46 -6.28
N PHE A 20 18.06 -10.54 -6.51
CA PHE A 20 17.39 -10.33 -7.80
C PHE A 20 17.48 -8.86 -8.18
N PRO A 21 18.57 -8.39 -8.83
CA PRO A 21 18.81 -6.97 -9.08
C PRO A 21 17.71 -6.33 -9.95
N ASN A 22 16.97 -5.40 -9.35
CA ASN A 22 15.83 -4.73 -9.99
C ASN A 22 15.59 -3.34 -9.35
N LEU A 23 14.74 -2.54 -9.99
CA LEU A 23 14.22 -1.28 -9.44
C LEU A 23 12.71 -1.42 -9.15
N PRO A 24 12.21 -0.90 -8.00
CA PRO A 24 12.98 -0.31 -6.91
C PRO A 24 13.77 -1.35 -6.10
N TYR A 25 14.80 -0.88 -5.41
CA TYR A 25 15.52 -1.63 -4.36
C TYR A 25 15.53 -0.84 -3.05
N PHE A 26 15.73 -1.53 -1.93
CA PHE A 26 15.85 -0.96 -0.60
C PHE A 26 16.98 -1.64 0.18
N ILE A 27 17.85 -0.84 0.80
CA ILE A 27 19.00 -1.32 1.59
C ILE A 27 18.89 -0.75 3.00
N ASP A 28 18.87 -1.65 3.98
CA ASP A 28 18.78 -1.33 5.41
C ASP A 28 19.73 -2.24 6.20
N GLY A 29 20.94 -1.71 6.43
CA GLY A 29 22.07 -2.45 6.99
C GLY A 29 22.44 -3.65 6.11
N LYS A 30 22.29 -4.86 6.67
CA LYS A 30 22.52 -6.12 5.96
C LYS A 30 21.33 -6.57 5.10
N THR A 31 20.15 -5.97 5.30
CA THR A 31 18.95 -6.33 4.55
C THR A 31 18.98 -5.62 3.21
N LYS A 32 18.83 -6.38 2.12
CA LYS A 32 18.77 -5.85 0.76
C LYS A 32 17.59 -6.47 0.04
N LEU A 33 16.67 -5.64 -0.45
CA LEU A 33 15.39 -6.10 -1.00
C LEU A 33 15.16 -5.47 -2.38
N THR A 34 14.52 -6.23 -3.26
CA THR A 34 13.85 -5.74 -4.46
C THR A 34 12.36 -6.15 -4.39
N GLN A 35 11.57 -5.78 -5.41
CA GLN A 35 10.09 -5.87 -5.43
C GLN A 35 9.40 -4.86 -4.51
N SER A 36 8.59 -3.97 -5.08
CA SER A 36 7.92 -2.87 -4.37
C SER A 36 7.09 -3.36 -3.17
N ASN A 37 6.33 -4.44 -3.35
CA ASN A 37 5.45 -4.99 -2.33
C ASN A 37 6.25 -5.63 -1.18
N ALA A 38 7.35 -6.32 -1.48
CA ALA A 38 8.23 -6.87 -0.46
C ALA A 38 8.90 -5.78 0.39
N ILE A 39 9.34 -4.68 -0.26
CA ILE A 39 9.89 -3.50 0.40
C ILE A 39 8.84 -2.86 1.32
N LEU A 40 7.62 -2.63 0.82
CA LEU A 40 6.53 -2.04 1.61
C LEU A 40 6.15 -2.92 2.81
N ARG A 41 6.01 -4.23 2.62
CA ARG A 41 5.75 -5.18 3.72
C ARG A 41 6.89 -5.20 4.75
N TYR A 42 8.14 -5.08 4.33
CA TYR A 42 9.28 -5.00 5.25
C TYR A 42 9.20 -3.77 6.16
N ILE A 43 8.98 -2.60 5.56
CA ILE A 43 8.82 -1.33 6.30
C ILE A 43 7.61 -1.41 7.22
N ALA A 44 6.50 -1.92 6.72
CA ALA A 44 5.26 -2.02 7.47
C ALA A 44 5.38 -2.95 8.70
N ARG A 45 6.11 -4.08 8.59
CA ARG A 45 6.43 -4.95 9.74
C ARG A 45 7.26 -4.22 10.79
N LYS A 46 8.24 -3.39 10.40
CA LYS A 46 9.04 -2.61 11.35
C LYS A 46 8.24 -1.56 12.13
N HIS A 47 7.14 -1.09 11.56
CA HIS A 47 6.33 0.01 12.12
C HIS A 47 4.93 -0.42 12.60
N ASN A 48 4.65 -1.73 12.69
CA ASN A 48 3.32 -2.26 13.05
C ASN A 48 2.19 -1.71 12.16
N MET A 49 2.49 -1.55 10.87
CA MET A 49 1.54 -1.18 9.80
C MET A 49 1.22 -2.38 8.88
N CYS A 50 1.60 -3.57 9.35
CA CYS A 50 1.17 -4.88 8.84
C CYS A 50 0.09 -5.45 9.76
N GLU A 51 -0.42 -6.60 9.35
CA GLU A 51 -1.36 -7.47 10.05
C GLU A 51 -0.75 -8.19 11.27
N CYS A 52 0.34 -7.68 11.87
CA CYS A 52 1.02 -8.36 12.98
C CYS A 52 1.48 -7.40 14.08
N ARG A 53 0.70 -7.21 15.14
CA ARG A 53 1.13 -6.48 16.36
C ARG A 53 2.09 -7.27 17.25
N GLY A 54 2.46 -8.49 16.88
CA GLY A 54 3.37 -9.35 17.65
C GLY A 54 4.74 -9.61 17.02
N CYS A 55 4.93 -9.30 15.73
CA CYS A 55 6.15 -9.67 15.01
C CYS A 55 7.17 -8.54 15.06
N ARG A 56 7.78 -8.27 16.22
CA ARG A 56 9.04 -7.52 16.22
C ARG A 56 10.07 -8.33 15.43
N ALA A 57 10.55 -7.77 14.33
CA ALA A 57 11.74 -8.28 13.66
C ALA A 57 12.93 -8.14 14.62
N GLY A 58 13.37 -9.27 15.20
CA GLY A 58 14.72 -9.49 15.73
C GLY A 58 15.23 -8.50 16.79
N GLY A 59 14.77 -8.65 18.03
CA GLY A 59 15.64 -8.39 19.19
C GLY A 59 16.53 -9.62 19.38
N THR A 60 17.85 -9.44 19.40
CA THR A 60 18.85 -10.49 19.62
C THR A 60 18.53 -11.32 20.86
N GLY A 61 18.03 -12.54 20.67
CA GLY A 61 17.72 -13.48 21.74
C GLY A 61 18.98 -14.15 22.27
N GLY A 62 19.32 -13.84 23.52
CA GLY A 62 20.08 -14.75 24.40
C GLY A 62 19.22 -15.96 24.82
N PRO A 63 19.81 -17.00 25.42
CA PRO A 63 19.19 -18.31 25.52
C PRO A 63 18.04 -18.34 26.54
N ALA A 64 16.93 -18.93 26.08
CA ALA A 64 15.81 -19.56 26.77
C ALA A 64 15.68 -19.39 28.29
N GLY A 65 14.68 -18.61 28.70
CA GLY A 65 14.07 -18.63 30.03
C GLY A 65 12.55 -18.59 29.91
N ARG A 66 11.87 -19.52 30.60
CA ARG A 66 10.44 -19.82 30.48
C ARG A 66 9.54 -18.61 30.79
N SER A 67 8.81 -18.15 29.78
CA SER A 67 7.42 -17.70 29.89
C SER A 67 6.90 -17.49 28.47
N ARG A 68 6.14 -18.44 27.93
CA ARG A 68 5.26 -18.13 26.80
C ARG A 68 4.18 -17.22 27.37
N ALA A 69 4.45 -15.92 27.38
CA ALA A 69 3.38 -14.94 27.47
C ALA A 69 2.36 -15.31 26.38
N PRO A 70 1.05 -15.39 26.69
CA PRO A 70 0.05 -15.61 25.64
C PRO A 70 0.23 -14.53 24.58
N PRO A 71 0.00 -14.83 23.29
CA PRO A 71 0.09 -13.83 22.24
C PRO A 71 -0.75 -12.62 22.66
N PRO A 72 -0.27 -11.38 22.44
CA PRO A 72 -1.01 -10.19 22.82
C PRO A 72 -2.41 -10.29 22.23
N ALA A 73 -3.43 -10.22 23.10
CA ALA A 73 -4.83 -10.46 22.75
C ALA A 73 -5.46 -9.30 21.95
N GLY A 74 -4.67 -8.57 21.17
CA GLY A 74 -5.14 -7.46 20.35
C GLY A 74 -4.16 -7.16 19.26
N GLY A 75 -4.55 -7.40 18.01
CA GLY A 75 -3.80 -6.84 16.90
C GLY A 75 -4.23 -7.24 15.52
N ASP A 76 -4.56 -8.51 15.31
CA ASP A 76 -4.57 -9.08 13.97
C ASP A 76 -5.70 -10.09 13.87
N THR A 77 -6.65 -9.90 12.96
CA THR A 77 -7.59 -10.97 12.61
C THR A 77 -7.20 -11.56 11.27
N GLU A 78 -7.43 -12.87 11.07
CA GLU A 78 -7.16 -13.52 9.77
C GLU A 78 -7.94 -12.82 8.64
N GLU A 79 -9.09 -12.21 8.95
CA GLU A 79 -9.85 -11.39 8.01
C GLU A 79 -9.09 -10.13 7.58
N GLU A 80 -8.34 -9.47 8.48
CA GLU A 80 -7.49 -8.32 8.13
C GLU A 80 -6.34 -8.76 7.22
N LYS A 81 -5.76 -9.94 7.47
CA LYS A 81 -4.73 -10.54 6.60
C LYS A 81 -5.23 -10.78 5.19
N VAL A 82 -6.37 -11.47 5.09
CA VAL A 82 -7.01 -11.77 3.81
C VAL A 82 -7.36 -10.49 3.06
N ARG A 83 -7.82 -9.44 3.75
CA ARG A 83 -8.09 -8.13 3.12
C ARG A 83 -6.82 -7.47 2.60
N VAL A 84 -5.73 -7.49 3.38
CA VAL A 84 -4.43 -6.95 2.95
C VAL A 84 -3.92 -7.68 1.72
N ASP A 85 -3.88 -9.01 1.77
CA ASP A 85 -3.37 -9.85 0.69
C ASP A 85 -4.19 -9.67 -0.60
N MET A 86 -5.52 -9.70 -0.48
CA MET A 86 -6.40 -9.50 -1.64
C MET A 86 -6.26 -8.09 -2.21
N LEU A 87 -6.25 -7.06 -1.36
CA LEU A 87 -6.16 -5.68 -1.82
C LEU A 87 -4.80 -5.37 -2.44
N GLU A 88 -3.70 -5.86 -1.87
CA GLU A 88 -2.36 -5.70 -2.42
C GLU A 88 -2.29 -6.22 -3.86
N ASN A 89 -2.79 -7.43 -4.11
CA ASN A 89 -2.79 -8.02 -5.45
C ASN A 89 -3.76 -7.30 -6.40
N GLN A 90 -4.97 -6.99 -5.94
CA GLN A 90 -5.96 -6.28 -6.76
C GLN A 90 -5.49 -4.87 -7.16
N VAL A 91 -4.76 -4.18 -6.27
CA VAL A 91 -4.16 -2.88 -6.57
C VAL A 91 -3.04 -3.01 -7.60
N MET A 92 -2.26 -4.09 -7.57
CA MET A 92 -1.26 -4.35 -8.60
C MET A 92 -1.89 -4.62 -9.96
N ASP A 93 -2.95 -5.42 -10.04
CA ASP A 93 -3.69 -5.65 -11.29
C ASP A 93 -4.26 -4.34 -11.84
N PHE A 94 -4.81 -3.50 -10.97
CA PHE A 94 -5.34 -2.20 -11.37
C PHE A 94 -4.25 -1.27 -11.89
N ARG A 95 -3.11 -1.17 -11.19
CA ARG A 95 -1.94 -0.42 -11.64
C ARG A 95 -1.47 -0.91 -13.01
N MET A 96 -1.29 -2.22 -13.16
CA MET A 96 -0.83 -2.82 -14.41
C MET A 96 -1.79 -2.55 -15.56
N SER A 97 -3.09 -2.50 -15.31
CA SER A 97 -4.08 -2.17 -16.35
C SER A 97 -3.90 -0.76 -16.92
N LEU A 98 -3.57 0.24 -16.09
CA LEU A 98 -3.25 1.60 -16.57
C LEU A 98 -1.90 1.62 -17.28
N VAL A 99 -0.88 0.99 -16.70
CA VAL A 99 0.48 0.93 -17.27
C VAL A 99 0.45 0.32 -18.67
N MET A 100 -0.28 -0.77 -18.89
CA MET A 100 -0.38 -1.41 -20.20
C MET A 100 -0.93 -0.45 -21.26
N VAL A 101 -1.92 0.38 -20.92
CA VAL A 101 -2.46 1.40 -21.83
C VAL A 101 -1.42 2.49 -22.07
N CYS A 102 -0.81 3.03 -21.00
CA CYS A 102 0.16 4.12 -21.09
C CYS A 102 1.43 3.80 -21.90
N TYR A 103 1.86 2.55 -21.97
CA TYR A 103 3.03 2.15 -22.76
C TYR A 103 2.69 1.61 -24.15
N ASN A 104 1.41 1.42 -24.47
CA ASN A 104 1.02 0.90 -25.77
C ASN A 104 1.23 1.95 -26.88
N PRO A 105 1.83 1.61 -28.04
CA PRO A 105 1.94 2.51 -29.18
C PRO A 105 0.60 3.07 -29.66
N GLU A 106 -0.49 2.33 -29.48
CA GLU A 106 -1.87 2.70 -29.83
C GLU A 106 -2.65 3.34 -28.66
N PHE A 107 -1.95 3.98 -27.72
CA PHE A 107 -2.53 4.62 -26.52
C PHE A 107 -3.84 5.36 -26.78
N GLU A 108 -3.90 6.22 -27.80
CA GLU A 108 -5.10 7.02 -28.12
C GLU A 108 -6.32 6.15 -28.51
N LYS A 109 -6.10 4.98 -29.12
CA LYS A 109 -7.18 4.04 -29.47
C LYS A 109 -7.66 3.25 -28.25
N LEU A 110 -6.76 2.93 -27.32
CA LEU A 110 -7.07 2.09 -26.15
C LEU A 110 -7.62 2.89 -24.96
N LYS A 111 -7.24 4.17 -24.84
CA LYS A 111 -7.66 5.05 -23.75
C LYS A 111 -9.19 5.08 -23.56
N PRO A 112 -10.04 5.21 -24.60
CA PRO A 112 -11.49 5.21 -24.42
C PRO A 112 -12.01 3.93 -23.74
N GLY A 113 -11.51 2.75 -24.12
CA GLY A 113 -11.90 1.48 -23.51
C GLY A 113 -11.46 1.35 -22.05
N TYR A 114 -10.30 1.92 -21.69
CA TYR A 114 -9.90 2.01 -20.28
C TYR A 114 -10.84 2.89 -19.48
N LEU A 115 -11.19 4.07 -20.01
CA LEU A 115 -12.08 5.03 -19.36
C LEU A 115 -13.50 4.49 -19.19
N GLU A 116 -14.00 3.69 -20.13
CA GLU A 116 -15.30 3.02 -20.03
C GLU A 116 -15.34 2.01 -18.86
N GLN A 117 -14.25 1.26 -18.65
CA GLN A 117 -14.16 0.25 -17.58
C GLN A 117 -13.84 0.85 -16.21
N LEU A 118 -13.22 2.03 -16.17
CA LEU A 118 -12.69 2.65 -14.97
C LEU A 118 -13.74 2.83 -13.85
N PRO A 119 -14.96 3.35 -14.11
CA PRO A 119 -16.00 3.47 -13.08
C PRO A 119 -16.38 2.13 -12.45
N GLY A 120 -16.43 1.05 -13.25
CA GLY A 120 -16.73 -0.30 -12.76
C GLY A 120 -15.68 -0.80 -11.76
N LYS A 121 -14.39 -0.60 -12.08
CA LYS A 121 -13.27 -0.96 -11.18
C LYS A 121 -13.27 -0.13 -9.90
N LEU A 122 -13.49 1.19 -10.02
CA LEU A 122 -13.55 2.09 -8.87
C LEU A 122 -14.74 1.78 -7.95
N LYS A 123 -15.87 1.37 -8.52
CA LYS A 123 -17.03 0.90 -7.74
C LYS A 123 -16.67 -0.30 -6.87
N LEU A 124 -15.88 -1.26 -7.37
CA LEU A 124 -15.43 -2.41 -6.57
C LEU A 124 -14.59 -1.97 -5.36
N PHE A 125 -13.63 -1.06 -5.55
CA PHE A 125 -12.84 -0.52 -4.44
C PHE A 125 -13.68 0.30 -3.45
N SER A 126 -14.63 1.11 -3.96
CA SER A 126 -15.59 1.85 -3.14
C SER A 126 -16.44 0.92 -2.29
N SER A 127 -17.00 -0.15 -2.87
CA SER A 127 -17.76 -1.16 -2.14
C SER A 127 -16.91 -1.92 -1.12
N PHE A 128 -15.66 -2.23 -1.48
CA PHE A 128 -14.73 -2.93 -0.58
C PHE A 128 -14.34 -2.08 0.64
N LEU A 129 -14.08 -0.78 0.43
CA LEU A 129 -13.84 0.18 1.53
C LEU A 129 -15.09 0.29 2.43
N GLY A 130 -16.28 0.42 1.83
CA GLY A 130 -17.53 0.61 2.55
C GLY A 130 -17.49 1.86 3.43
N ASP A 131 -17.88 1.70 4.70
CA ASP A 131 -17.85 2.78 5.71
C ASP A 131 -16.53 2.84 6.51
N ARG A 132 -15.53 2.03 6.16
CA ARG A 132 -14.28 2.00 6.92
C ARG A 132 -13.48 3.29 6.69
N LYS A 133 -12.72 3.69 7.71
CA LYS A 133 -11.80 4.82 7.62
C LYS A 133 -10.61 4.53 6.70
N TRP A 134 -10.12 3.28 6.77
CA TRP A 134 -9.00 2.70 6.04
C TRP A 134 -9.44 1.36 5.45
N PHE A 135 -8.74 0.85 4.45
CA PHE A 135 -9.19 -0.32 3.69
C PHE A 135 -9.24 -1.62 4.49
N VAL A 136 -8.44 -1.74 5.55
CA VAL A 136 -8.30 -2.98 6.34
C VAL A 136 -8.88 -2.83 7.73
N GLY A 137 -8.49 -1.78 8.46
CA GLY A 137 -8.82 -1.62 9.87
C GLY A 137 -10.32 -1.50 10.12
N ASP A 138 -10.86 -2.38 10.97
CA ASP A 138 -12.30 -2.48 11.21
C ASP A 138 -12.90 -1.41 12.13
N LYS A 139 -14.24 -1.38 12.05
CA LYS A 139 -15.21 -0.55 12.76
C LYS A 139 -15.07 -0.64 14.29
N VAL A 140 -15.41 0.47 14.93
CA VAL A 140 -15.69 0.62 16.37
C VAL A 140 -16.74 -0.41 16.80
N GLY A 141 -16.31 -1.58 17.27
CA GLY A 141 -17.17 -2.63 17.79
C GLY A 141 -16.48 -3.35 18.94
N CYS A 142 -17.12 -3.38 20.11
CA CYS A 142 -16.63 -4.12 21.27
C CYS A 142 -16.40 -5.60 20.89
N ARG A 143 -15.19 -6.11 21.10
CA ARG A 143 -14.99 -7.56 21.11
C ARG A 143 -15.66 -8.12 22.36
N PRO A 144 -16.46 -9.21 22.28
CA PRO A 144 -16.90 -9.91 23.47
C PRO A 144 -15.65 -10.34 24.25
N GLY A 145 -15.57 -9.92 25.52
CA GLY A 145 -14.47 -10.32 26.38
C GLY A 145 -14.44 -11.84 26.50
N GLY A 146 -13.35 -12.47 26.03
CA GLY A 146 -13.16 -13.91 26.23
C GLY A 146 -13.16 -14.23 27.73
N ALA A 147 -13.68 -15.40 28.10
CA ALA A 147 -13.65 -15.87 29.47
C ALA A 147 -12.23 -16.32 29.85
N ARG A 148 -11.61 -15.69 30.84
CA ARG A 148 -10.47 -16.28 31.56
C ARG A 148 -10.99 -16.83 32.88
N GLY A 149 -10.84 -18.14 33.08
CA GLY A 149 -11.21 -18.79 34.34
C GLY A 149 -12.72 -18.72 34.66
N GLY A 150 -13.59 -18.68 33.66
CA GLY A 150 -15.05 -18.64 33.86
C GLY A 150 -15.63 -17.26 34.21
N HIS A 151 -14.81 -16.22 34.37
CA HIS A 151 -15.29 -14.86 34.60
C HIS A 151 -15.39 -14.06 33.29
N PRO A 152 -16.55 -13.43 32.99
CA PRO A 152 -16.70 -12.50 31.87
C PRO A 152 -15.73 -11.33 32.04
N GLN A 153 -14.91 -11.07 31.03
CA GLN A 153 -14.06 -9.88 31.00
C GLN A 153 -14.85 -8.69 30.43
N PRO A 154 -14.69 -7.48 30.99
CA PRO A 154 -15.27 -6.29 30.38
C PRO A 154 -14.74 -6.12 28.95
N CYS A 155 -15.62 -5.70 28.04
CA CYS A 155 -15.24 -5.44 26.66
C CYS A 155 -14.06 -4.47 26.62
N SER A 156 -12.95 -4.90 26.01
CA SER A 156 -11.84 -3.98 25.75
C SER A 156 -12.32 -2.92 24.76
N PRO A 157 -11.97 -1.63 24.96
CA PRO A 157 -12.33 -0.59 24.00
C PRO A 157 -11.78 -0.97 22.62
N PRO A 158 -12.55 -0.73 21.53
CA PRO A 158 -12.09 -1.05 20.19
C PRO A 158 -10.79 -0.29 19.90
N ALA A 159 -9.81 -1.01 19.35
CA ALA A 159 -8.58 -0.37 18.89
C ALA A 159 -8.93 0.69 17.83
N PRO A 160 -8.21 1.83 17.80
CA PRO A 160 -8.46 2.84 16.79
C PRO A 160 -8.24 2.27 15.38
N PRO A 161 -9.04 2.71 14.37
CA PRO A 161 -8.89 2.26 13.00
C PRO A 161 -7.45 2.44 12.51
N GLN A 162 -6.81 1.35 12.10
CA GLN A 162 -5.38 1.34 11.80
C GLN A 162 -5.11 1.55 10.31
N LEU A 163 -4.22 2.51 10.02
CA LEU A 163 -3.62 2.70 8.72
C LEU A 163 -2.62 1.57 8.47
N THR A 164 -2.67 0.96 7.30
CA THR A 164 -1.78 -0.12 6.86
C THR A 164 -1.05 0.26 5.58
N PHE A 165 -0.05 -0.51 5.17
CA PHE A 165 0.72 -0.20 3.95
C PHE A 165 -0.13 -0.28 2.66
N VAL A 166 -1.21 -1.07 2.64
CA VAL A 166 -2.09 -1.15 1.46
C VAL A 166 -2.89 0.13 1.24
N ASP A 167 -3.09 0.95 2.27
CA ASP A 167 -3.67 2.29 2.11
C ASP A 167 -2.71 3.21 1.33
N PHE A 168 -1.39 3.05 1.46
CA PHE A 168 -0.42 3.80 0.66
C PHE A 168 -0.45 3.37 -0.81
N LEU A 169 -0.55 2.04 -1.06
CA LEU A 169 -0.71 1.50 -2.40
C LEU A 169 -1.99 2.02 -3.07
N MET A 170 -3.10 2.00 -2.32
CA MET A 170 -4.39 2.47 -2.82
C MET A 170 -4.37 3.97 -3.11
N PHE A 171 -3.79 4.79 -2.21
CA PHE A 171 -3.66 6.23 -2.43
C PHE A 171 -2.89 6.54 -3.73
N ASP A 172 -1.77 5.86 -3.97
CA ASP A 172 -0.96 6.04 -5.18
C ASP A 172 -1.77 5.70 -6.45
N VAL A 173 -2.41 4.53 -6.52
CA VAL A 173 -3.15 4.15 -7.74
C VAL A 173 -4.40 4.98 -7.97
N LEU A 174 -5.09 5.45 -6.91
CA LEU A 174 -6.20 6.38 -7.04
C LEU A 174 -5.72 7.76 -7.49
N ASP A 175 -4.60 8.26 -6.97
CA ASP A 175 -4.05 9.55 -7.40
C ASP A 175 -3.63 9.50 -8.87
N GLN A 176 -2.96 8.43 -9.32
CA GLN A 176 -2.58 8.27 -10.73
C GLN A 176 -3.80 8.24 -11.65
N ASN A 177 -4.87 7.53 -11.27
CA ASN A 177 -6.12 7.51 -12.03
C ASN A 177 -6.84 8.85 -12.02
N ARG A 178 -6.79 9.61 -10.92
CA ARG A 178 -7.30 10.98 -10.85
C ARG A 178 -6.47 11.93 -11.71
N ILE A 179 -5.16 11.75 -11.81
CA ILE A 179 -4.33 12.55 -12.74
C ILE A 179 -4.65 12.17 -14.19
N PHE A 180 -4.96 10.90 -14.47
CA PHE A 180 -5.34 10.40 -15.79
C PHE A 180 -6.74 10.87 -16.24
N GLU A 181 -7.71 10.80 -15.35
CA GLU A 181 -9.10 11.21 -15.53
C GLU A 181 -9.57 11.96 -14.26
N PRO A 182 -9.51 13.32 -14.25
CA PRO A 182 -9.77 14.14 -13.06
C PRO A 182 -11.09 13.88 -12.36
N LYS A 183 -12.13 13.47 -13.11
CA LYS A 183 -13.48 13.28 -12.56
C LYS A 183 -13.79 11.84 -12.17
N CYS A 184 -12.84 10.90 -12.31
CA CYS A 184 -13.13 9.48 -12.13
C CYS A 184 -13.62 9.12 -10.72
N LEU A 185 -13.29 9.91 -9.69
CA LEU A 185 -13.70 9.69 -8.30
C LEU A 185 -14.98 10.43 -7.90
N GLU A 186 -15.50 11.36 -8.71
CA GLU A 186 -16.71 12.16 -8.38
C GLU A 186 -17.91 11.30 -7.94
N PRO A 187 -18.18 10.12 -8.54
CA PRO A 187 -19.29 9.27 -8.10
C PRO A 187 -19.07 8.55 -6.76
N PHE A 188 -17.85 8.52 -6.23
CA PHE A 188 -17.45 7.67 -5.11
C PHE A 188 -17.00 8.51 -3.91
N LYS A 189 -17.96 9.05 -3.15
CA LYS A 189 -17.69 9.93 -2.00
C LYS A 189 -16.72 9.33 -0.98
N ASN A 190 -16.85 8.04 -0.66
CA ASN A 190 -15.97 7.39 0.30
C ASN A 190 -14.51 7.26 -0.18
N LEU A 191 -14.28 7.10 -1.48
CA LEU A 191 -12.93 7.13 -2.06
C LEU A 191 -12.35 8.55 -2.05
N GLN A 192 -13.17 9.57 -2.33
CA GLN A 192 -12.75 10.97 -2.19
C GLN A 192 -12.35 11.29 -0.73
N ASP A 193 -13.17 10.84 0.22
CA ASP A 193 -12.91 11.04 1.65
C ASP A 193 -11.65 10.30 2.12
N PHE A 194 -11.39 9.12 1.56
CA PHE A 194 -10.15 8.39 1.77
C PHE A 194 -8.94 9.20 1.26
N MET A 195 -9.00 9.73 0.03
CA MET A 195 -7.92 10.51 -0.57
C MET A 195 -7.61 11.79 0.25
N GLU A 196 -8.66 12.52 0.65
CA GLU A 196 -8.50 13.72 1.47
C GLU A 196 -7.90 13.39 2.83
N ARG A 197 -8.42 12.36 3.50
CA ARG A 197 -7.95 11.92 4.82
C ARG A 197 -6.51 11.45 4.81
N PHE A 198 -6.12 10.68 3.79
CA PHE A 198 -4.74 10.23 3.63
C PHE A 198 -3.79 11.40 3.36
N GLY A 199 -4.17 12.31 2.45
CA GLY A 199 -3.40 13.51 2.14
C GLY A 199 -3.25 14.48 3.33
N ALA A 200 -4.20 14.47 4.26
CA ALA A 200 -4.18 15.27 5.48
C ALA A 200 -3.36 14.67 6.64
N LEU A 201 -2.82 13.45 6.52
CA LEU A 201 -1.91 12.90 7.53
C LEU A 201 -0.69 13.81 7.67
N GLU A 202 -0.37 14.28 8.88
CA GLU A 202 0.62 15.34 9.14
C GLU A 202 1.94 15.13 8.37
N LYS A 203 2.53 13.93 8.45
CA LYS A 203 3.79 13.60 7.77
C LYS A 203 3.64 13.49 6.25
N VAL A 204 2.49 13.03 5.75
CA VAL A 204 2.19 12.97 4.31
C VAL A 204 1.99 14.38 3.76
N ALA A 205 1.16 15.21 4.41
CA ALA A 205 0.92 16.60 4.03
C ALA A 205 2.22 17.41 4.02
N ALA A 206 3.07 17.24 5.04
CA ALA A 206 4.38 17.89 5.10
C ALA A 206 5.31 17.40 3.98
N TYR A 207 5.32 16.09 3.69
CA TYR A 207 6.10 15.53 2.58
C TYR A 207 5.64 16.10 1.23
N MET A 208 4.34 16.10 0.95
CA MET A 208 3.75 16.59 -0.30
C MET A 208 4.01 18.08 -0.56
N LYS A 209 4.29 18.87 0.48
CA LYS A 209 4.69 20.28 0.38
C LYS A 209 6.20 20.49 0.25
N SER A 210 7.01 19.45 0.44
CA SER A 210 8.47 19.55 0.41
C SER A 210 9.04 19.42 -0.99
N SER A 211 10.25 19.93 -1.22
CA SER A 211 10.98 19.77 -2.49
C SER A 211 11.34 18.32 -2.84
N ARG A 212 11.20 17.38 -1.89
CA ARG A 212 11.41 15.95 -2.12
C ARG A 212 10.22 15.27 -2.78
N PHE A 213 9.03 15.88 -2.74
CA PHE A 213 7.84 15.29 -3.34
C PHE A 213 7.87 15.43 -4.86
N THR A 214 7.69 14.31 -5.55
CA THR A 214 7.64 14.24 -6.99
C THR A 214 6.28 13.72 -7.41
N LYS A 215 5.46 14.59 -8.01
CA LYS A 215 4.14 14.21 -8.55
C LYS A 215 4.21 13.70 -9.99
N MET A 216 5.16 14.23 -10.77
CA MET A 216 5.41 13.89 -12.16
C MET A 216 6.92 13.79 -12.39
N PRO A 217 7.39 12.97 -13.34
CA PRO A 217 6.60 12.06 -14.19
C PRO A 217 6.11 10.81 -13.42
N ILE A 218 4.94 10.28 -13.79
CA ILE A 218 4.39 9.00 -13.25
C ILE A 218 5.10 7.80 -13.87
N ASN A 219 5.32 7.84 -15.18
CA ASN A 219 5.94 6.79 -15.97
C ASN A 219 7.33 7.23 -16.47
N ASN A 220 8.11 6.29 -17.00
CA ASN A 220 9.37 6.67 -17.64
C ASN A 220 9.14 7.31 -19.02
N LYS A 221 10.22 7.84 -19.60
CA LYS A 221 10.22 8.58 -20.88
C LYS A 221 9.71 7.78 -22.10
N MET A 222 9.56 6.45 -22.01
CA MET A 222 9.06 5.61 -23.10
C MET A 222 7.53 5.58 -23.16
N ALA A 223 6.84 5.93 -22.06
CA ALA A 223 5.38 5.92 -22.02
C ALA A 223 4.78 7.00 -22.91
N LYS A 224 3.62 6.70 -23.50
CA LYS A 224 2.77 7.66 -24.23
C LYS A 224 2.07 8.64 -23.31
N TRP A 225 1.88 8.29 -22.05
CA TRP A 225 1.29 9.16 -21.04
C TRP A 225 2.05 9.12 -19.71
N GLY A 226 2.15 10.26 -19.05
CA GLY A 226 2.78 10.40 -17.73
C GLY A 226 4.31 10.33 -17.73
N GLY A 227 4.96 10.29 -18.90
CA GLY A 227 6.42 10.19 -19.04
C GLY A 227 7.18 11.51 -19.00
N LYS A 228 6.48 12.63 -18.79
CA LYS A 228 7.00 14.00 -18.73
C LYS A 228 6.31 14.77 -17.60
#